data_AF-A0A1I7Y8W2-F1
#
_entry.id   AF-A0A1I7Y8W2-F1
#
_cell.length_a   1.000
_cell.length_b   1.000
_cell.length_c   1.000
_cell.angle_alpha   90.00
_cell.angle_beta   90.00
_cell.angle_gamma   90.00
#
_symmetry.space_group_name_H-M   'P 1'
#
loop_
_entity.id
_entity.type
_entity.pdbx_description
1 polymer ?
#
loop_
_entity_poly.entity_id
_entity_poly.type
_entity_poly.pdbx_seq_one_letter_code
_entity_poly.pdbx_strand_id
1 'polypeptide(L)'
;MRNNTNIDLKLKWLNNGSIDRKPGFVVQGTELKSIKDAVSCLRFVLKQSRRIETVNIYMGIPDASLLDSLVAPLIEAENVCLRELHMHRAYTSRCFLIIAKLIEKNADSLKVIGKIGLGEASACLSSRINLERLSLHNFDLVKHGALESDALSAETTQCIEKLGSSGATFRHLSYTTHSGFDLSKSVTTSMLVACKVESLRLTMSKGAPIPRRADANCPNLITLELIGDLINPQTDVSELFPNLKHFNIHRQDLINGTKN
;
A
#
# COMPACT_ATOMS: atom_id res chain seq x y z
N MET A 1 0.62 -8.04 33.13
CA MET A 1 0.51 -6.97 32.11
C MET A 1 0.23 -7.64 30.78
N ARG A 2 -0.83 -7.26 30.06
CA ARG A 2 -1.08 -7.79 28.71
C ARG A 2 -0.05 -7.15 27.77
N ASN A 3 0.76 -7.97 27.10
CA ASN A 3 1.69 -7.51 26.08
C ASN A 3 0.88 -7.10 24.85
N ASN A 4 0.27 -5.91 24.87
CA ASN A 4 -0.31 -5.35 23.66
C ASN A 4 0.83 -5.00 22.73
N THR A 5 1.06 -5.84 21.72
CA THR A 5 2.05 -5.63 20.65
C THR A 5 1.43 -4.99 19.41
N ASN A 6 0.10 -4.92 19.37
CA ASN A 6 -0.65 -4.52 18.19
C ASN A 6 -1.48 -3.27 18.53
N ILE A 7 -1.66 -2.36 17.56
CA ILE A 7 -2.53 -1.19 17.63
C ILE A 7 -3.53 -1.19 16.48
N ASP A 8 -4.82 -1.18 16.82
CA ASP A 8 -5.90 -1.03 15.85
C ASP A 8 -6.52 0.37 15.94
N LEU A 9 -6.48 1.09 14.82
CA LEU A 9 -7.04 2.43 14.65
C LEU A 9 -8.11 2.42 13.56
N LYS A 10 -9.26 3.05 13.80
CA LYS A 10 -10.27 3.29 12.76
C LYS A 10 -10.75 4.73 12.79
N LEU A 11 -10.72 5.40 11.64
CA LEU A 11 -11.37 6.68 11.39
C LEU A 11 -12.60 6.41 10.50
N LYS A 12 -13.81 6.66 11.00
CA LYS A 12 -15.06 6.34 10.30
C LYS A 12 -16.09 7.46 10.50
N TRP A 13 -17.03 7.60 9.57
CA TRP A 13 -18.20 8.43 9.81
C TRP A 13 -19.08 7.78 10.87
N LEU A 14 -19.50 8.54 11.89
CA LEU A 14 -20.53 8.08 12.82
C LEU A 14 -21.87 8.07 12.09
N ASN A 15 -22.63 6.98 12.25
CA ASN A 15 -23.98 6.91 11.75
C ASN A 15 -24.94 7.33 12.87
N ASN A 16 -25.26 8.61 12.89
CA ASN A 16 -26.11 9.25 13.90
C ASN A 16 -27.48 9.68 13.35
N GLY A 17 -27.87 9.18 12.17
CA GLY A 17 -29.16 9.50 11.54
C GLY A 17 -29.29 10.96 11.06
N SER A 18 -28.24 11.77 11.17
CA SER A 18 -28.20 13.15 10.68
C SER A 18 -27.51 13.27 9.31
N ILE A 19 -27.93 14.28 8.54
CA ILE A 19 -27.29 14.65 7.27
C ILE A 19 -25.83 15.08 7.50
N ASP A 20 -25.56 15.72 8.65
CA ASP A 20 -24.20 16.07 9.07
C ASP A 20 -23.49 14.87 9.71
N ARG A 21 -22.71 14.16 8.90
CA ARG A 21 -21.86 13.07 9.37
C ARG A 21 -20.69 13.65 10.17
N LYS A 22 -20.56 13.24 11.43
CA LYS A 22 -19.40 13.59 12.26
C LYS A 22 -18.33 12.49 12.20
N PRO A 23 -17.03 12.85 12.26
CA PRO A 23 -15.99 11.85 12.35
C PRO A 23 -16.05 11.12 13.70
N GLY A 24 -15.87 9.81 13.67
CA GLY A 24 -15.75 8.92 14.81
C GLY A 24 -14.43 8.17 14.76
N PHE A 25 -13.91 7.88 15.94
CA PHE A 25 -12.59 7.27 16.11
C PHE A 25 -12.75 5.96 16.88
N VAL A 26 -12.00 4.94 16.50
CA VAL A 26 -11.91 3.70 17.26
C VAL A 26 -10.45 3.43 17.56
N VAL A 27 -10.11 3.29 18.83
CA VAL A 27 -8.77 2.89 19.30
C VAL A 27 -8.93 1.61 20.08
N GLN A 28 -8.33 0.51 19.59
CA GLN A 28 -8.41 -0.80 20.25
C GLN A 28 -9.85 -1.25 20.55
N GLY A 29 -10.75 -1.06 19.58
CA GLY A 29 -12.17 -1.38 19.73
C GLY A 29 -13.00 -0.37 20.55
N THR A 30 -12.36 0.61 21.21
CA THR A 30 -13.07 1.66 21.97
C THR A 30 -13.49 2.79 21.04
N GLU A 31 -14.80 3.04 20.94
CA GLU A 31 -15.36 4.12 20.12
C GLU A 31 -15.35 5.48 20.85
N LEU A 32 -14.87 6.51 20.17
CA LEU A 32 -14.60 7.84 20.69
C LEU A 32 -15.16 8.89 19.73
N LYS A 33 -15.78 9.94 20.30
CA LYS A 33 -16.49 10.98 19.54
C LYS A 33 -15.62 12.18 19.18
N SER A 34 -14.43 12.30 19.75
CA SER A 34 -13.51 13.41 19.49
C SER A 34 -12.10 12.90 19.22
N ILE A 35 -11.35 13.63 18.37
CA ILE A 35 -9.94 13.32 18.09
C ILE A 35 -9.08 13.45 19.35
N LYS A 36 -9.40 14.41 20.23
CA LYS A 36 -8.67 14.62 21.49
C LYS A 36 -8.76 13.41 22.42
N ASP A 37 -9.95 12.82 22.54
CA ASP A 37 -10.16 11.62 23.37
C ASP A 37 -9.49 10.41 22.71
N ALA A 38 -9.55 10.29 21.38
CA ALA A 38 -8.84 9.25 20.62
C ALA A 38 -7.33 9.28 20.84
N VAL A 39 -6.72 10.47 20.72
CA VAL A 39 -5.29 10.67 20.97
C VAL A 39 -4.94 10.37 22.43
N SER A 40 -5.77 10.79 23.38
CA SER A 40 -5.56 10.53 24.80
C SER A 40 -5.63 9.03 25.13
N CYS A 41 -6.60 8.33 24.56
CA CYS A 41 -6.74 6.88 24.66
C CYS A 41 -5.53 6.15 24.05
N LEU A 42 -5.11 6.55 22.85
CA LEU A 42 -3.93 5.98 22.19
C LEU A 42 -2.66 6.17 23.02
N ARG A 43 -2.43 7.38 23.56
CA ARG A 43 -1.29 7.65 24.45
C ARG A 43 -1.32 6.79 25.71
N PHE A 44 -2.51 6.57 26.29
CA PHE A 44 -2.67 5.66 27.41
C PHE A 44 -2.29 4.22 27.03
N VAL A 45 -2.78 3.71 25.90
CA VAL A 45 -2.43 2.36 25.40
C VAL A 45 -0.93 2.24 25.16
N LEU A 46 -0.31 3.23 24.52
CA LEU A 46 1.12 3.28 24.28
C LEU A 46 1.91 3.23 25.59
N LYS A 47 1.53 4.03 26.60
CA LYS A 47 2.20 4.05 27.90
C LYS A 47 2.13 2.71 28.65
N GLN A 48 1.05 1.94 28.45
CA GLN A 48 0.89 0.63 29.08
C GLN A 48 1.54 -0.52 28.29
N SER A 49 2.02 -0.25 27.08
CA SER A 49 2.58 -1.26 26.19
C SER A 49 4.09 -1.29 26.31
N ARG A 50 4.68 -2.49 26.41
CA ARG A 50 6.14 -2.62 26.43
C ARG A 50 6.77 -2.32 25.07
N ARG A 51 6.13 -2.78 24.00
CA ARG A 51 6.61 -2.68 22.63
C ARG A 51 5.44 -2.86 21.67
N ILE A 52 5.33 -2.00 20.67
CA ILE A 52 4.35 -2.11 19.59
C ILE A 52 5.07 -2.53 18.31
N GLU A 53 4.60 -3.61 17.70
CA GLU A 53 5.17 -4.21 16.50
C GLU A 53 4.20 -4.18 15.32
N THR A 54 2.90 -4.13 15.56
CA THR A 54 1.89 -4.09 14.49
C THR A 54 0.96 -2.91 14.64
N VAL A 55 0.72 -2.17 13.55
CA VAL A 55 -0.31 -1.13 13.50
C VAL A 55 -1.24 -1.40 12.32
N ASN A 56 -2.54 -1.46 12.59
CA ASN A 56 -3.60 -1.51 11.59
C ASN A 56 -4.37 -0.19 11.59
N ILE A 57 -4.45 0.48 10.43
CA ILE A 57 -5.16 1.75 10.26
C ILE A 57 -6.27 1.57 9.25
N TYR A 58 -7.52 1.69 9.71
CA TYR A 58 -8.69 1.79 8.84
C TYR A 58 -9.10 3.25 8.64
N MET A 59 -9.05 3.70 7.39
CA MET A 59 -9.38 5.04 6.96
C MET A 59 -10.67 5.03 6.12
N GLY A 60 -11.79 5.29 6.79
CA GLY A 60 -13.10 5.53 6.17
C GLY A 60 -13.37 7.00 5.85
N ILE A 61 -12.50 7.93 6.27
CA ILE A 61 -12.62 9.37 6.01
C ILE A 61 -11.33 9.87 5.34
N PRO A 62 -11.40 10.61 4.22
CA PRO A 62 -10.23 11.16 3.53
C PRO A 62 -9.72 12.48 4.15
N ASP A 63 -9.54 12.51 5.47
CA ASP A 63 -9.08 13.69 6.21
C ASP A 63 -7.65 13.50 6.72
N ALA A 64 -6.71 14.23 6.12
CA ALA A 64 -5.30 14.16 6.46
C ALA A 64 -5.02 14.73 7.86
N SER A 65 -5.69 15.81 8.27
CA SER A 65 -5.43 16.43 9.58
C SER A 65 -5.83 15.50 10.73
N LEU A 66 -6.95 14.77 10.56
CA LEU A 66 -7.39 13.78 11.53
C LEU A 66 -6.45 12.57 11.59
N LEU A 67 -5.98 12.08 10.44
CA LEU A 67 -4.99 10.99 10.41
C LEU A 67 -3.67 11.43 11.05
N ASP A 68 -3.17 12.61 10.69
CA ASP A 68 -1.93 13.16 11.21
C ASP A 68 -1.97 13.23 12.73
N SER A 69 -3.07 13.76 13.28
CA SER A 69 -3.29 13.85 14.73
C SER A 69 -3.31 12.47 15.40
N LEU A 70 -3.89 11.46 14.75
CA LEU A 70 -4.03 10.12 15.30
C LEU A 70 -2.73 9.29 15.19
N VAL A 71 -1.92 9.52 14.16
CA VAL A 71 -0.67 8.80 13.91
C VAL A 71 0.52 9.45 14.61
N ALA A 72 0.50 10.77 14.85
CA ALA A 72 1.59 11.47 15.53
C ALA A 72 2.04 10.82 16.85
N PRO A 73 1.14 10.36 17.76
CA PRO A 73 1.57 9.65 18.96
C PRO A 73 2.37 8.36 18.70
N LEU A 74 2.11 7.65 17.60
CA LEU A 74 2.89 6.46 17.21
C LEU A 74 4.31 6.84 16.76
N ILE A 75 4.44 7.99 16.10
CA ILE A 75 5.74 8.53 15.67
C ILE A 75 6.52 9.09 16.87
N GLU A 76 5.84 9.64 17.87
CA GLU A 76 6.48 10.17 19.08
C GLU A 76 6.95 9.07 20.04
N ALA A 77 6.24 7.94 20.13
CA ALA A 77 6.47 6.96 21.19
C ALA A 77 7.68 6.02 20.94
N GLU A 78 8.64 5.97 21.86
CA GLU A 78 9.88 5.18 21.72
C GLU A 78 9.67 3.66 21.68
N ASN A 79 8.58 3.18 22.30
CA ASN A 79 8.24 1.77 22.34
C ASN A 79 7.58 1.26 21.03
N VAL A 80 7.41 2.13 20.02
CA VAL A 80 6.92 1.75 18.70
C VAL A 80 8.10 1.34 17.83
N CYS A 81 8.19 0.04 17.55
CA CYS A 81 9.20 -0.59 16.71
C CYS A 81 8.50 -1.58 15.77
N LEU A 82 7.88 -1.03 14.73
CA LEU A 82 6.97 -1.75 13.86
C LEU A 82 7.70 -2.80 13.05
N ARG A 83 7.16 -4.02 13.07
CA ARG A 83 7.41 -5.08 12.09
C ARG A 83 6.37 -5.05 10.98
N GLU A 84 5.14 -4.64 11.30
CA GLU A 84 4.02 -4.65 10.36
C GLU A 84 3.21 -3.36 10.43
N LEU A 85 2.93 -2.79 9.26
CA LEU A 85 2.02 -1.66 9.09
C LEU A 85 0.99 -2.00 8.03
N HIS A 86 -0.29 -2.04 8.41
CA HIS A 86 -1.38 -2.32 7.48
C HIS A 86 -2.34 -1.15 7.38
N MET A 87 -2.61 -0.72 6.16
CA MET A 87 -3.60 0.30 5.86
C MET A 87 -4.81 -0.26 5.14
N HIS A 88 -5.98 0.26 5.48
CA HIS A 88 -7.23 -0.03 4.81
C HIS A 88 -7.92 1.30 4.51
N ARG A 89 -7.88 1.75 3.26
CA ARG A 89 -8.55 2.98 2.83
C ARG A 89 -9.65 2.67 1.82
N ALA A 90 -10.77 3.38 1.91
CA ALA A 90 -11.95 3.17 1.07
C ALA A 90 -12.11 4.24 -0.04
N TYR A 91 -11.09 5.06 -0.26
CA TYR A 91 -11.14 6.20 -1.18
C TYR A 91 -9.84 6.34 -1.97
N THR A 92 -9.91 7.10 -3.06
CA THR A 92 -8.78 7.47 -3.91
C THR A 92 -8.34 8.92 -3.63
N SER A 93 -7.33 9.39 -4.35
CA SER A 93 -7.00 10.81 -4.53
C SER A 93 -6.41 11.56 -3.33
N ARG A 94 -5.86 10.83 -2.35
CA ARG A 94 -5.17 11.42 -1.20
C ARG A 94 -3.93 10.61 -0.84
N CYS A 95 -2.79 11.29 -0.79
CA CYS A 95 -1.53 10.82 -0.23
C CYS A 95 -1.40 11.31 1.22
N PHE A 96 -1.00 10.44 2.15
CA PHE A 96 -0.82 10.75 3.57
C PHE A 96 0.64 10.68 3.98
N LEU A 97 1.33 11.82 3.96
CA LEU A 97 2.76 11.89 4.29
C LEU A 97 3.09 11.53 5.75
N ILE A 98 2.12 11.56 6.67
CA ILE A 98 2.34 11.05 8.03
C ILE A 98 2.63 9.54 8.04
N ILE A 99 2.09 8.79 7.07
CA ILE A 99 2.37 7.36 6.92
C ILE A 99 3.82 7.15 6.47
N ALA A 100 4.30 7.98 5.55
CA ALA A 100 5.71 8.00 5.15
C ALA A 100 6.63 8.22 6.38
N LYS A 101 6.34 9.21 7.23
CA LYS A 101 7.10 9.46 8.46
C LYS A 101 7.08 8.28 9.44
N LEU A 102 5.93 7.60 9.58
CA LEU A 102 5.84 6.42 10.42
C LEU A 102 6.68 5.26 9.87
N ILE A 103 6.74 5.09 8.55
CA ILE A 103 7.59 4.09 7.89
C ILE A 103 9.07 4.42 8.11
N GLU A 104 9.50 5.65 7.86
CA GLU A 104 10.89 6.09 8.05
C GLU A 104 11.38 5.86 9.48
N LYS A 105 10.54 6.17 10.48
CA LYS A 105 10.86 5.92 11.90
C LYS A 105 11.17 4.44 12.16
N ASN A 106 10.48 3.53 11.49
CA ASN A 106 10.55 2.09 11.74
C ASN A 106 11.31 1.35 10.63
N ALA A 107 12.14 2.07 9.86
CA ALA A 107 12.71 1.53 8.62
C ALA A 107 13.53 0.25 8.84
N ASP A 108 14.28 0.17 9.94
CA ASP A 108 15.17 -0.95 10.21
C ASP A 108 14.42 -2.19 10.75
N SER A 109 13.22 -2.01 11.33
CA SER A 109 12.44 -3.09 11.95
C SER A 109 11.31 -3.62 11.07
N LEU A 110 10.82 -2.81 10.13
CA LEU A 110 9.70 -3.17 9.28
C LEU A 110 10.00 -4.39 8.40
N LYS A 111 9.02 -5.28 8.29
CA LYS A 111 9.03 -6.46 7.43
C LYS A 111 7.83 -6.51 6.50
N VAL A 112 6.70 -5.95 6.90
CA VAL A 112 5.47 -5.92 6.10
C VAL A 112 4.87 -4.53 6.06
N ILE A 113 4.58 -4.06 4.86
CA ILE A 113 3.79 -2.84 4.63
C ILE A 113 2.61 -3.21 3.72
N GLY A 114 1.39 -3.01 4.22
CA GLY A 114 0.14 -3.37 3.56
C GLY A 114 -0.64 -2.17 3.03
N LYS A 115 -0.91 -2.16 1.72
CA LYS A 115 -1.86 -1.26 1.01
C LYS A 115 -1.65 0.23 1.27
N ILE A 116 -0.42 0.70 1.06
CA ILE A 116 -0.10 2.13 1.05
C ILE A 116 -0.13 2.70 -0.37
N GLY A 117 -0.18 4.02 -0.48
CA GLY A 117 -0.10 4.74 -1.74
C GLY A 117 1.29 4.66 -2.38
N LEU A 118 1.35 4.67 -3.71
CA LEU A 118 2.61 4.68 -4.45
C LEU A 118 3.37 5.99 -4.21
N GLY A 119 2.65 7.12 -4.10
CA GLY A 119 3.25 8.41 -3.75
C GLY A 119 3.84 8.38 -2.35
N GLU A 120 3.13 7.78 -1.38
CA GLU A 120 3.60 7.59 0.00
C GLU A 120 4.88 6.73 0.03
N ALA A 121 4.88 5.60 -0.67
CA ALA A 121 6.03 4.71 -0.77
C ALA A 121 7.24 5.40 -1.39
N SER A 122 7.04 6.14 -2.50
CA SER A 122 8.09 6.87 -3.19
C SER A 122 8.74 7.98 -2.34
N ALA A 123 8.05 8.43 -1.29
CA ALA A 123 8.52 9.48 -0.41
C ALA A 123 9.37 8.97 0.77
N CYS A 124 9.24 7.70 1.18
CA CYS A 124 9.89 7.18 2.40
C CYS A 124 10.78 5.95 2.21
N LEU A 125 10.57 5.17 1.15
CA LEU A 125 11.36 3.96 0.95
C LEU A 125 12.80 4.34 0.61
N SER A 126 13.74 3.66 1.25
CA SER A 126 15.19 3.91 1.14
C SER A 126 15.96 2.62 1.36
N SER A 127 17.29 2.67 1.20
CA SER A 127 18.20 1.52 1.40
C SER A 127 18.17 0.89 2.80
N ARG A 128 17.59 1.57 3.79
CA ARG A 128 17.36 1.00 5.14
C ARG A 128 16.22 -0.02 5.18
N ILE A 129 15.31 0.03 4.20
CA ILE A 129 14.12 -0.81 4.17
C ILE A 129 14.43 -2.15 3.48
N ASN A 130 14.18 -3.24 4.20
CA ASN A 130 14.21 -4.60 3.68
C ASN A 130 12.98 -5.37 4.16
N LEU A 131 11.98 -5.46 3.27
CA LEU A 131 10.68 -6.04 3.54
C LEU A 131 10.58 -7.47 3.01
N GLU A 132 9.80 -8.27 3.71
CA GLU A 132 9.29 -9.52 3.18
C GLU A 132 8.16 -9.23 2.18
N ARG A 133 7.27 -8.28 2.52
CA ARG A 133 6.11 -7.96 1.69
C ARG A 133 5.79 -6.47 1.66
N LEU A 134 5.56 -5.96 0.45
CA LEU A 134 5.06 -4.62 0.19
C LEU A 134 3.76 -4.71 -0.62
N SER A 135 2.74 -3.98 -0.21
CA SER A 135 1.51 -3.82 -0.97
C SER A 135 1.22 -2.35 -1.25
N LEU A 136 1.08 -2.02 -2.54
CA LEU A 136 0.94 -0.67 -3.07
C LEU A 136 -0.34 -0.51 -3.89
N HIS A 137 -0.74 0.74 -4.08
CA HIS A 137 -1.66 1.16 -5.12
C HIS A 137 -1.30 2.56 -5.63
N ASN A 138 -1.67 2.94 -6.85
CA ASN A 138 -1.49 4.34 -7.33
C ASN A 138 -2.73 5.22 -7.14
N PHE A 139 -3.77 4.72 -6.47
CA PHE A 139 -5.01 5.48 -6.29
C PHE A 139 -4.83 6.80 -5.52
N ASP A 140 -3.78 6.93 -4.71
CA ASP A 140 -3.40 8.16 -4.03
C ASP A 140 -2.94 9.28 -4.99
N LEU A 141 -2.50 8.93 -6.20
CA LEU A 141 -2.08 9.85 -7.24
C LEU A 141 -3.24 10.33 -8.14
N VAL A 142 -4.40 9.70 -8.06
CA VAL A 142 -5.57 10.04 -8.90
C VAL A 142 -6.04 11.46 -8.59
N LYS A 143 -6.09 12.34 -9.59
CA LYS A 143 -6.60 13.71 -9.44
C LYS A 143 -7.97 13.82 -10.09
N HIS A 144 -8.90 14.51 -9.42
CA HIS A 144 -10.27 14.75 -9.91
C HIS A 144 -11.05 13.50 -10.34
N GLY A 145 -10.77 12.33 -9.74
CA GLY A 145 -11.41 11.07 -10.09
C GLY A 145 -11.00 10.49 -11.46
N ALA A 146 -10.02 11.10 -12.15
CA ALA A 146 -9.53 10.62 -13.43
C ALA A 146 -8.62 9.39 -13.24
N LEU A 147 -9.22 8.20 -13.30
CA LEU A 147 -8.51 6.92 -13.17
C LEU A 147 -7.60 6.61 -14.37
N GLU A 148 -7.79 7.29 -15.50
CA GLU A 148 -6.94 7.22 -16.69
C GLU A 148 -6.67 8.65 -17.19
N SER A 149 -5.40 9.06 -17.20
CA SER A 149 -4.95 10.32 -17.81
C SER A 149 -3.43 10.28 -18.05
N ASP A 150 -2.95 11.07 -19.00
CA ASP A 150 -1.50 11.19 -19.26
C ASP A 150 -0.75 11.73 -18.04
N ALA A 151 -1.36 12.65 -17.30
CA ALA A 151 -0.80 13.19 -16.06
C ALA A 151 -0.63 12.11 -14.99
N LEU A 152 -1.65 11.27 -14.76
CA LEU A 152 -1.57 10.14 -13.82
C LEU A 152 -0.52 9.11 -14.26
N SER A 153 -0.44 8.83 -15.57
CA SER A 153 0.54 7.91 -16.14
C SER A 153 1.98 8.41 -15.93
N ALA A 154 2.22 9.71 -16.18
CA ALA A 154 3.51 10.34 -15.96
C ALA A 154 3.91 10.36 -14.47
N GLU A 155 2.99 10.72 -13.58
CA GLU A 155 3.24 10.77 -12.13
C GLU A 155 3.46 9.36 -11.54
N THR A 156 2.69 8.36 -12.01
CA THR A 156 2.91 6.95 -11.65
C THR A 156 4.30 6.49 -12.10
N THR A 157 4.68 6.81 -13.34
CA THR A 157 6.00 6.47 -13.89
C THR A 157 7.12 7.07 -13.04
N GLN A 158 7.02 8.36 -12.72
CA GLN A 158 8.01 9.05 -11.87
C GLN A 158 8.12 8.41 -10.47
N CYS A 159 7.01 8.00 -9.87
CA CYS A 159 7.05 7.34 -8.56
C CYS A 159 7.68 5.94 -8.63
N ILE A 160 7.44 5.18 -9.72
CA ILE A 160 8.10 3.88 -9.95
C ILE A 160 9.61 4.06 -10.14
N GLU A 161 10.05 5.08 -10.89
CA GLU A 161 11.49 5.40 -11.06
C GLU A 161 12.16 5.73 -9.73
N LYS A 162 11.51 6.57 -8.91
CA LYS A 162 11.99 6.91 -7.56
C LYS A 162 12.10 5.67 -6.68
N LEU A 163 11.09 4.80 -6.72
CA LEU A 163 11.12 3.56 -5.96
C LEU A 163 12.28 2.65 -6.40
N GLY A 164 12.48 2.49 -7.72
CA GLY A 164 13.61 1.72 -8.27
C GLY A 164 14.98 2.29 -7.89
N SER A 165 15.06 3.61 -7.70
CA SER A 165 16.30 4.30 -7.30
C SER A 165 16.49 4.40 -5.78
N SER A 166 15.51 3.98 -4.98
CA SER A 166 15.52 4.17 -3.52
C SER A 166 16.54 3.30 -2.77
N GLY A 167 16.94 2.16 -3.37
CA GLY A 167 17.72 1.12 -2.72
C GLY A 167 16.93 0.23 -1.77
N ALA A 168 15.63 0.47 -1.58
CA ALA A 168 14.77 -0.41 -0.79
C ALA A 168 14.65 -1.78 -1.44
N THR A 169 14.47 -2.83 -0.62
CA THR A 169 14.27 -4.20 -1.12
C THR A 169 12.99 -4.81 -0.56
N PHE A 170 12.30 -5.59 -1.38
CA PHE A 170 11.12 -6.33 -0.97
C PHE A 170 10.89 -7.57 -1.84
N ARG A 171 10.72 -8.74 -1.22
CA ARG A 171 10.59 -10.02 -1.95
C ARG A 171 9.24 -10.17 -2.63
N HIS A 172 8.17 -9.81 -1.92
CA HIS A 172 6.80 -9.90 -2.42
C HIS A 172 6.21 -8.51 -2.66
N LEU A 173 5.85 -8.19 -3.90
CA LEU A 173 5.11 -6.98 -4.26
C LEU A 173 3.67 -7.34 -4.65
N SER A 174 2.70 -6.74 -3.96
CA SER A 174 1.29 -6.74 -4.38
C SER A 174 0.88 -5.35 -4.82
N TYR A 175 0.56 -5.16 -6.09
CA TYR A 175 0.22 -3.86 -6.65
C TYR A 175 -1.21 -3.83 -7.17
N THR A 176 -2.02 -2.88 -6.70
CA THR A 176 -3.40 -2.68 -7.15
C THR A 176 -3.54 -1.38 -7.92
N THR A 177 -4.14 -1.41 -9.10
CA THR A 177 -4.41 -0.21 -9.91
C THR A 177 -5.67 -0.36 -10.75
N HIS A 178 -6.20 0.75 -11.26
CA HIS A 178 -7.20 0.70 -12.33
C HIS A 178 -6.55 0.20 -13.65
N SER A 179 -5.47 0.86 -14.08
CA SER A 179 -4.65 0.50 -15.25
C SER A 179 -3.20 1.00 -15.08
N GLY A 180 -2.30 0.70 -16.02
CA GLY A 180 -0.99 1.38 -16.10
C GLY A 180 0.20 0.75 -15.36
N PHE A 181 0.08 -0.46 -14.80
CA PHE A 181 1.25 -1.25 -14.39
C PHE A 181 1.65 -2.20 -15.51
N ASP A 182 2.57 -1.76 -16.36
CA ASP A 182 2.96 -2.42 -17.60
C ASP A 182 4.37 -2.99 -17.48
N LEU A 183 4.48 -4.31 -17.62
CA LEU A 183 5.73 -5.07 -17.51
C LEU A 183 6.61 -4.98 -18.77
N SER A 184 6.14 -4.43 -19.89
CA SER A 184 7.03 -4.13 -21.02
C SER A 184 7.80 -2.82 -20.85
N LYS A 185 7.38 -1.96 -19.92
CA LYS A 185 8.07 -0.67 -19.71
C LYS A 185 9.35 -0.89 -18.91
N SER A 186 10.46 -0.37 -19.44
CA SER A 186 11.79 -0.46 -18.82
C SER A 186 11.82 0.08 -17.38
N VAL A 187 11.07 1.14 -17.09
CA VAL A 187 10.93 1.70 -15.74
C VAL A 187 10.39 0.68 -14.74
N THR A 188 9.34 -0.06 -15.11
CA THR A 188 8.70 -1.05 -14.25
C THR A 188 9.64 -2.20 -13.97
N THR A 189 10.25 -2.75 -15.02
CA THR A 189 11.16 -3.90 -14.89
C THR A 189 12.43 -3.51 -14.15
N SER A 190 12.98 -2.32 -14.42
CA SER A 190 14.13 -1.78 -13.69
C SER A 190 13.83 -1.63 -12.20
N MET A 191 12.64 -1.13 -11.84
CA MET A 191 12.22 -1.05 -10.44
C MET A 191 12.12 -2.43 -9.79
N LEU A 192 11.49 -3.41 -10.46
CA LEU A 192 11.36 -4.77 -9.95
C LEU A 192 12.73 -5.43 -9.71
N VAL A 193 13.67 -5.23 -10.64
CA VAL A 193 15.04 -5.73 -10.53
C VAL A 193 15.79 -5.05 -9.39
N ALA A 194 15.79 -3.71 -9.35
CA ALA A 194 16.50 -2.94 -8.34
C ALA A 194 15.99 -3.25 -6.92
N CYS A 195 14.67 -3.43 -6.76
CA CYS A 195 14.05 -3.78 -5.48
C CYS A 195 14.12 -5.28 -5.13
N LYS A 196 14.71 -6.11 -6.00
CA LYS A 196 14.87 -7.57 -5.83
C LYS A 196 13.53 -8.31 -5.62
N VAL A 197 12.53 -7.95 -6.42
CA VAL A 197 11.21 -8.58 -6.35
C VAL A 197 11.26 -10.00 -6.91
N GLU A 198 10.85 -10.97 -6.09
CA GLU A 198 10.79 -12.40 -6.43
C GLU A 198 9.36 -12.85 -6.76
N SER A 199 8.37 -12.13 -6.23
CA SER A 199 6.96 -12.48 -6.36
C SER A 199 6.14 -11.23 -6.58
N LEU A 200 5.39 -11.22 -7.67
CA LEU A 200 4.55 -10.11 -8.08
C LEU A 200 3.09 -10.55 -8.19
N ARG A 201 2.21 -9.86 -7.46
CA ARG A 201 0.76 -9.95 -7.62
C ARG A 201 0.24 -8.63 -8.16
N LEU A 202 -0.32 -8.64 -9.36
CA LEU A 202 -0.96 -7.48 -9.97
C LEU A 202 -2.47 -7.66 -9.92
N THR A 203 -3.17 -6.69 -9.30
CA THR A 203 -4.63 -6.62 -9.32
C THR A 203 -5.05 -5.38 -10.10
N MET A 204 -5.67 -5.58 -11.25
CA MET A 204 -5.94 -4.52 -12.22
C MET A 204 -7.38 -4.58 -12.72
N SER A 205 -8.08 -3.44 -12.76
CA SER A 205 -9.45 -3.39 -13.31
C SER A 205 -9.47 -3.49 -14.81
N LYS A 206 -8.40 -3.03 -15.49
CA LYS A 206 -8.31 -2.96 -16.94
C LYS A 206 -6.85 -2.99 -17.39
N GLY A 207 -6.63 -3.49 -18.60
CA GLY A 207 -5.37 -3.33 -19.34
C GLY A 207 -4.71 -4.66 -19.73
N ALA A 208 -3.49 -4.55 -20.24
CA ALA A 208 -2.63 -5.67 -20.60
C ALA A 208 -1.29 -5.50 -19.86
N PRO A 209 -1.11 -6.11 -18.67
CA PRO A 209 0.15 -5.98 -17.92
C PRO A 209 1.34 -6.57 -18.68
N ILE A 210 1.09 -7.47 -19.64
CA ILE A 210 2.09 -8.05 -20.54
C ILE A 210 1.60 -7.82 -21.98
N PRO A 211 2.03 -6.74 -22.66
CA PRO A 211 1.66 -6.49 -24.05
C PRO A 211 2.45 -7.38 -25.03
N ARG A 212 1.97 -7.48 -26.28
CA ARG A 212 2.43 -8.40 -27.35
C ARG A 212 3.94 -8.37 -27.69
N ARG A 213 4.66 -7.30 -27.37
CA ARG A 213 6.08 -7.09 -27.69
C ARG A 213 6.82 -6.60 -26.45
N ALA A 214 6.76 -7.38 -25.39
CA ALA A 214 7.48 -7.05 -24.18
C ALA A 214 8.93 -7.53 -24.31
N ASP A 215 9.89 -6.62 -24.06
CA ASP A 215 11.28 -6.98 -23.76
C ASP A 215 11.46 -6.90 -22.24
N ALA A 216 10.62 -7.64 -21.52
CA ALA A 216 10.70 -7.67 -20.06
C ALA A 216 11.91 -8.49 -19.65
N ASN A 217 12.72 -7.97 -18.73
CA ASN A 217 13.84 -8.71 -18.14
C ASN A 217 13.82 -8.53 -16.63
N CYS A 218 13.08 -9.41 -15.96
CA CYS A 218 13.01 -9.48 -14.50
C CYS A 218 13.59 -10.82 -14.03
N PRO A 219 14.92 -10.99 -14.00
CA PRO A 219 15.54 -12.29 -13.68
C PRO A 219 15.25 -12.75 -12.25
N ASN A 220 14.92 -11.83 -11.34
CA ASN A 220 14.58 -12.20 -9.97
C ASN A 220 13.16 -12.78 -9.83
N LEU A 221 12.28 -12.56 -10.81
CA LEU A 221 10.86 -12.89 -10.69
C LEU A 221 10.62 -14.41 -10.85
N ILE A 222 10.10 -15.03 -9.79
CA ILE A 222 9.82 -16.47 -9.69
C ILE A 222 8.31 -16.74 -9.73
N THR A 223 7.51 -15.82 -9.19
CA THR A 223 6.04 -15.95 -9.12
C THR A 223 5.35 -14.72 -9.69
N LEU A 224 4.39 -14.93 -10.59
CA LEU A 224 3.56 -13.88 -11.15
C LEU A 224 2.08 -14.27 -11.05
N GLU A 225 1.29 -13.43 -10.39
CA GLU A 225 -0.15 -13.58 -10.27
C GLU A 225 -0.83 -12.35 -10.86
N LEU A 226 -1.71 -12.56 -11.85
CA LEU A 226 -2.49 -11.52 -12.50
C LEU A 226 -3.96 -11.69 -12.13
N ILE A 227 -4.58 -10.64 -11.58
CA ILE A 227 -5.97 -10.67 -11.10
C ILE A 227 -6.75 -9.52 -11.71
N GLY A 228 -7.93 -9.82 -12.25
CA GLY A 228 -8.88 -8.82 -12.75
C GLY A 228 -9.44 -9.15 -14.13
N ASP A 229 -10.07 -8.17 -14.77
CA ASP A 229 -10.54 -8.29 -16.16
C ASP A 229 -9.42 -7.93 -17.14
N LEU A 230 -8.38 -8.77 -17.13
CA LEU A 230 -7.14 -8.53 -17.86
C LEU A 230 -7.15 -9.20 -19.24
N ILE A 231 -6.54 -8.53 -20.20
CA ILE A 231 -6.24 -9.15 -21.49
C ILE A 231 -5.17 -10.22 -21.27
N ASN A 232 -5.46 -11.46 -21.67
CA ASN A 232 -4.50 -12.55 -21.57
C ASN A 232 -3.19 -12.21 -22.32
N PRO A 233 -2.03 -12.57 -21.77
CA PRO A 233 -0.76 -12.45 -22.50
C PRO A 233 -0.86 -13.20 -23.82
N GLN A 234 -0.35 -12.60 -24.89
CA GLN A 234 -0.32 -13.23 -26.22
C GLN A 234 1.07 -13.76 -26.59
N THR A 235 2.05 -13.54 -25.71
CA THR A 235 3.43 -14.00 -25.83
C THR A 235 3.66 -15.08 -24.78
N ASP A 236 4.58 -16.01 -25.03
CA ASP A 236 4.98 -16.99 -24.03
C ASP A 236 5.61 -16.26 -22.83
N VAL A 237 4.96 -16.34 -21.68
CA VAL A 237 5.38 -15.66 -20.46
C VAL A 237 6.73 -16.19 -19.97
N SER A 238 7.07 -17.44 -20.30
CA SER A 238 8.36 -18.04 -19.95
C SER A 238 9.54 -17.45 -20.72
N GLU A 239 9.32 -16.95 -21.95
CA GLU A 239 10.35 -16.23 -22.71
C GLU A 239 10.65 -14.86 -22.10
N LEU A 240 9.65 -14.21 -21.50
CA LEU A 240 9.76 -12.89 -20.87
C LEU A 240 10.34 -12.94 -19.44
N PHE A 241 10.15 -14.06 -18.76
CA PHE A 241 10.56 -14.24 -17.37
C PHE A 241 11.24 -15.61 -17.22
N PRO A 242 12.55 -15.70 -17.54
CA PRO A 242 13.24 -16.98 -17.68
C PRO A 242 13.28 -17.82 -16.40
N ASN A 243 13.14 -17.18 -15.22
CA ASN A 243 13.15 -17.83 -13.92
C ASN A 243 11.75 -18.04 -13.32
N LEU A 244 10.68 -17.75 -14.07
CA LEU A 244 9.31 -17.87 -13.60
C LEU A 244 8.92 -19.34 -13.43
N LYS A 245 8.56 -19.71 -12.20
CA LYS A 245 8.12 -21.07 -11.84
C LYS A 245 6.61 -21.18 -11.67
N HIS A 246 5.98 -20.06 -11.28
CA HIS A 246 4.56 -20.02 -10.99
C HIS A 246 3.91 -18.83 -11.70
N PHE A 247 2.94 -19.12 -12.56
CA PHE A 247 2.17 -18.13 -13.27
C PHE A 247 0.67 -18.43 -13.16
N ASN A 248 -0.09 -17.49 -12.60
CA ASN A 248 -1.53 -17.63 -12.43
C ASN A 248 -2.25 -16.39 -12.99
N ILE A 249 -3.37 -16.62 -13.67
CA ILE A 249 -4.31 -15.57 -14.07
C ILE A 249 -5.67 -15.89 -13.45
N HIS A 250 -6.22 -14.96 -12.68
CA HIS A 250 -7.54 -15.04 -12.08
C HIS A 250 -8.44 -13.96 -12.67
N ARG A 251 -9.46 -14.36 -13.42
CA ARG A 251 -10.49 -13.41 -13.86
C ARG A 251 -11.37 -13.05 -12.69
N GLN A 252 -11.42 -11.76 -12.37
CA GLN A 252 -12.25 -11.23 -11.30
C GLN A 252 -12.83 -9.89 -11.73
N ASP A 253 -14.16 -9.76 -11.69
CA ASP A 253 -14.81 -8.46 -11.80
C ASP A 253 -14.55 -7.71 -10.50
N LEU A 254 -13.62 -6.75 -10.54
CA LEU A 254 -13.22 -5.98 -9.36
C LEU A 254 -14.28 -4.96 -8.92
N ILE A 255 -15.33 -4.73 -9.74
CA ILE A 255 -16.43 -3.83 -9.43
C ILE A 255 -17.58 -4.62 -8.78
N ASN A 256 -17.90 -5.80 -9.30
CA ASN A 256 -19.08 -6.57 -8.88
C ASN A 256 -18.75 -7.85 -8.06
N GLY A 257 -17.47 -8.16 -7.84
CA GLY A 257 -17.04 -9.42 -7.22
C GLY A 257 -17.05 -10.59 -8.23
N THR A 258 -16.49 -11.74 -7.83
CA THR A 258 -16.38 -12.93 -8.69
C THR A 258 -17.73 -13.32 -9.28
N LYS A 259 -17.86 -13.24 -10.60
CA LYS A 259 -18.89 -14.00 -11.31
C LYS A 259 -18.41 -15.44 -11.36
N ASN A 260 -19.14 -16.33 -10.67
CA ASN A 260 -18.94 -17.77 -10.75
C ASN A 260 -19.07 -18.25 -12.20
#